data_AF-A0A914PAY7-F1
#
_entry.id   AF-A0A914PAY7-F1
#
_cell.length_a   1.000
_cell.length_b   1.000
_cell.length_c   1.000
_cell.angle_alpha   90.00
_cell.angle_beta   90.00
_cell.angle_gamma   90.00
#
_symmetry.space_group_name_H-M   'P 1'
#
loop_
_entity.id
_entity.type
_entity.pdbx_description
1 polymer ?
#
loop_
_entity_poly.entity_id
_entity_poly.type
_entity_poly.pdbx_seq_one_letter_code
_entity_poly.pdbx_strand_id
1 'polypeptide(L)'
;MSVEEIFKKHGLKMDTKPKYSLYTYDQIINEVEQTSKDASEIIGFSPENCKIFLYHFKWNSMKLAEKFYDASTPKDFIKKNGIKYILDDTLNEDTVIVGECKVCKVIKDVAILSCSHLFCFDCWKSHARTAKEKLQDSDVLPYLTCDFEGCKAPIPETFTLQLFRDPETYHFYQHMIIQSFIQSNPFYKWCPNKANDCNLAVKIDSSKVEEITCECGFTYCFNCDDLPHSRFPCILIKEWKNKSYSREDMYAKSHFLGCVYDFRQESIKLKNEFQELSILEKMNDESMEFSKIAIKFLHNFRQRSLYFYAYCFFLENEQIFTNFQSNLRILLNTATTLLEETFLTTASTLMIKGSQTIVTNPKVLKVMPFSEDKQMEVLEILLKIQTQLEAQLKSFYEDDWKFKNKEIEQAMLECKY
;
A
#
# COMPACT_ATOMS: atom_id res chain seq x y z
N MET A 1 21.40 -26.41 15.84
CA MET A 1 20.21 -25.78 16.45
C MET A 1 19.28 -25.40 15.31
N SER A 2 17.98 -25.61 15.42
CA SER A 2 17.03 -25.12 14.41
C SER A 2 16.81 -23.60 14.56
N VAL A 3 16.34 -22.93 13.49
CA VAL A 3 15.96 -21.50 13.55
C VAL A 3 14.95 -21.24 14.67
N GLU A 4 13.97 -22.14 14.83
CA GLU A 4 12.97 -22.07 15.89
C GLU A 4 13.57 -22.16 17.30
N GLU A 5 14.62 -22.98 17.49
CA GLU A 5 15.33 -23.08 18.77
C GLU A 5 16.10 -21.79 19.11
N ILE A 6 16.70 -21.10 18.13
CA ILE A 6 17.36 -19.81 18.38
C ILE A 6 16.34 -18.73 18.75
N PHE A 7 15.21 -18.66 18.03
CA PHE A 7 14.14 -17.71 18.31
C PHE A 7 13.60 -17.93 19.73
N LYS A 8 13.33 -19.19 20.12
CA LYS A 8 12.94 -19.54 21.50
C LYS A 8 14.00 -19.16 22.53
N LYS A 9 15.29 -19.42 22.26
CA LYS A 9 16.41 -19.05 23.15
C LYS A 9 16.46 -17.53 23.43
N HIS A 10 16.07 -16.70 22.47
CA HIS A 10 16.02 -15.25 22.60
C HIS A 10 14.63 -14.71 22.96
N GLY A 11 13.66 -15.58 23.29
CA GLY A 11 12.31 -15.18 23.70
C GLY A 11 11.44 -14.60 22.57
N LEU A 12 11.82 -14.78 21.31
CA LEU A 12 11.13 -14.25 20.14
C LEU A 12 10.14 -15.27 19.56
N LYS A 13 8.96 -14.80 19.16
CA LYS A 13 7.96 -15.61 18.45
C LYS A 13 8.13 -15.39 16.94
N MET A 14 8.13 -16.47 16.15
CA MET A 14 7.98 -16.32 14.71
C MET A 14 6.55 -15.88 14.41
N ASP A 15 6.39 -14.70 13.82
CA ASP A 15 5.09 -14.22 13.36
C ASP A 15 4.71 -15.03 12.11
N THR A 16 3.73 -15.92 12.26
CA THR A 16 3.52 -17.03 11.32
C THR A 16 2.41 -16.79 10.30
N LYS A 17 1.81 -15.60 10.23
CA LYS A 17 0.95 -15.23 9.09
C LYS A 17 0.80 -13.71 8.96
N PRO A 18 0.94 -13.13 7.75
CA PRO A 18 0.54 -11.75 7.52
C PRO A 18 -0.97 -11.60 7.79
N LYS A 19 -1.35 -10.52 8.47
CA LYS A 19 -2.75 -10.17 8.78
C LYS A 19 -3.46 -9.42 7.63
N TYR A 20 -2.84 -9.49 6.46
CA TYR A 20 -3.29 -8.84 5.24
C TYR A 20 -3.25 -9.84 4.08
N SER A 21 -4.06 -9.58 3.07
CA SER A 21 -4.17 -10.38 1.85
C SER A 21 -3.94 -9.49 0.63
N LEU A 22 -3.28 -10.04 -0.39
CA LEU A 22 -3.03 -9.35 -1.65
C LEU A 22 -4.07 -9.78 -2.69
N TYR A 23 -4.53 -8.82 -3.48
CA TYR A 23 -5.55 -9.01 -4.51
C TYR A 23 -5.05 -8.48 -5.84
N THR A 24 -5.21 -9.31 -6.87
CA THR A 24 -5.10 -8.90 -8.27
C THR A 24 -6.34 -8.12 -8.68
N TYR A 25 -6.23 -7.39 -9.78
CA TYR A 25 -7.34 -6.63 -10.36
C TYR A 25 -8.61 -7.48 -10.56
N ASP A 26 -8.47 -8.67 -11.13
CA ASP A 26 -9.60 -9.58 -11.39
C ASP A 26 -10.25 -10.11 -10.11
N GLN A 27 -9.45 -10.35 -9.06
CA GLN A 27 -9.99 -10.77 -7.77
C GLN A 27 -10.84 -9.67 -7.13
N ILE A 28 -10.45 -8.40 -7.29
CA ILE A 28 -11.23 -7.26 -6.78
C ILE A 28 -12.53 -7.11 -7.57
N ILE A 29 -12.51 -7.30 -8.90
CA ILE A 29 -13.73 -7.34 -9.72
C ILE A 29 -14.69 -8.41 -9.17
N ASN A 30 -14.20 -9.63 -8.96
CA ASN A 30 -15.03 -10.71 -8.45
C ASN A 30 -15.62 -10.39 -7.06
N GLU A 31 -14.86 -9.74 -6.19
CA GLU A 31 -15.34 -9.32 -4.88
C GLU A 31 -16.40 -8.22 -4.96
N VAL A 32 -16.21 -7.23 -5.83
CA VAL A 32 -17.21 -6.20 -6.14
C VAL A 32 -18.51 -6.84 -6.65
N GLU A 33 -18.40 -7.75 -7.62
CA GLU A 33 -19.54 -8.47 -8.20
C GLU A 33 -20.27 -9.29 -7.14
N GLN A 34 -19.55 -10.08 -6.35
CA GLN A 34 -20.16 -10.92 -5.32
C GLN A 34 -20.84 -10.07 -4.24
N THR A 35 -20.17 -9.02 -3.76
CA THR A 35 -20.73 -8.11 -2.74
C THR A 35 -22.01 -7.43 -3.25
N SER A 36 -22.05 -7.07 -4.54
CA SER A 36 -23.24 -6.47 -5.16
C SER A 36 -24.41 -7.45 -5.28
N LYS A 37 -24.13 -8.72 -5.58
CA LYS A 37 -25.14 -9.80 -5.64
C LYS A 37 -25.69 -10.12 -4.26
N ASP A 38 -24.82 -10.26 -3.27
CA ASP A 38 -25.23 -10.52 -1.88
C ASP A 38 -26.12 -9.38 -1.36
N ALA A 39 -25.76 -8.12 -1.64
CA ALA A 39 -26.59 -6.97 -1.31
C ALA A 39 -27.93 -7.02 -2.05
N SER A 40 -27.93 -7.33 -3.34
CA SER A 40 -29.12 -7.46 -4.19
C SER A 40 -30.13 -8.45 -3.62
N GLU A 41 -29.67 -9.61 -3.15
CA GLU A 41 -30.53 -10.63 -2.53
C GLU A 41 -31.20 -10.14 -1.24
N ILE A 42 -30.54 -9.26 -0.48
CA ILE A 42 -31.03 -8.73 0.80
C ILE A 42 -32.05 -7.60 0.59
N ILE A 43 -31.72 -6.61 -0.24
CA ILE A 43 -32.52 -5.38 -0.38
C ILE A 43 -33.48 -5.38 -1.58
N GLY A 44 -33.36 -6.37 -2.48
CA GLY A 44 -34.29 -6.57 -3.61
C GLY A 44 -34.13 -5.60 -4.79
N PHE A 45 -32.99 -4.91 -4.89
CA PHE A 45 -32.63 -4.09 -6.06
C PHE A 45 -31.68 -4.85 -6.99
N SER A 46 -31.56 -4.45 -8.26
CA SER A 46 -30.57 -5.03 -9.18
C SER A 46 -29.13 -4.91 -8.65
N PRO A 47 -28.21 -5.82 -9.02
CA PRO A 47 -26.80 -5.74 -8.63
C PRO A 47 -26.14 -4.40 -9.02
N GLU A 48 -26.52 -3.83 -10.16
CA GLU A 48 -26.01 -2.53 -10.60
C GLU A 48 -26.45 -1.38 -9.69
N ASN A 49 -27.73 -1.35 -9.29
CA ASN A 49 -28.21 -0.42 -8.28
C ASN A 49 -27.50 -0.62 -6.93
N CYS A 50 -27.23 -1.88 -6.56
CA CYS A 50 -26.50 -2.18 -5.33
C CYS A 50 -25.07 -1.65 -5.34
N LYS A 51 -24.36 -1.66 -6.48
CA LYS A 51 -23.03 -1.03 -6.62
C LYS A 51 -23.07 0.47 -6.29
N ILE A 52 -24.10 1.18 -6.76
CA ILE A 52 -24.33 2.62 -6.45
C ILE A 52 -24.55 2.80 -4.96
N PHE A 53 -25.44 2.00 -4.36
CA PHE A 53 -25.73 2.12 -2.93
C PHE A 53 -24.50 1.79 -2.08
N LEU A 54 -23.81 0.69 -2.37
CA LEU A 54 -22.61 0.26 -1.66
C LEU A 54 -21.55 1.38 -1.66
N TYR A 55 -21.33 2.07 -2.78
CA TYR A 55 -20.45 3.24 -2.83
C TYR A 55 -20.83 4.33 -1.81
N HIS A 56 -22.12 4.71 -1.75
CA HIS A 56 -22.60 5.69 -0.76
C HIS A 56 -22.40 5.23 0.70
N PHE A 57 -22.37 3.92 0.93
CA PHE A 57 -22.12 3.31 2.23
C PHE A 57 -20.68 2.82 2.42
N LYS A 58 -19.73 3.28 1.59
CA LYS A 58 -18.30 2.91 1.69
C LYS A 58 -18.07 1.40 1.66
N TRP A 59 -18.87 0.71 0.85
CA TRP A 59 -18.91 -0.75 0.69
C TRP A 59 -19.13 -1.53 1.98
N ASN A 60 -19.82 -0.91 2.95
CA ASN A 60 -20.27 -1.60 4.16
C ASN A 60 -21.70 -2.15 3.95
N SER A 61 -21.79 -3.41 3.54
CA SER A 61 -23.07 -4.10 3.28
C SER A 61 -23.98 -4.16 4.49
N MET A 62 -23.42 -4.30 5.70
CA MET A 62 -24.21 -4.34 6.94
C MET A 62 -24.89 -3.00 7.21
N LYS A 63 -24.14 -1.89 7.06
CA LYS A 63 -24.66 -0.54 7.22
C LYS A 63 -25.70 -0.18 6.16
N LEU A 64 -25.49 -0.64 4.92
CA LEU A 64 -26.47 -0.51 3.84
C LEU A 64 -27.79 -1.21 4.23
N ALA A 65 -27.72 -2.47 4.65
CA ALA A 65 -28.90 -3.26 5.04
C ALA A 65 -29.63 -2.63 6.24
N GLU A 66 -28.90 -2.23 7.29
CA GLU A 66 -29.46 -1.53 8.45
C GLU A 66 -30.26 -0.29 8.02
N LYS A 67 -29.65 0.58 7.21
CA LYS A 67 -30.28 1.83 6.77
C LYS A 67 -31.43 1.61 5.79
N PHE A 68 -31.40 0.52 5.03
CA PHE A 68 -32.49 0.13 4.15
C PHE A 68 -33.72 -0.31 4.95
N TYR A 69 -33.54 -1.19 5.95
CA TYR A 69 -34.65 -1.68 6.78
C TYR A 69 -35.17 -0.63 7.78
N ASP A 70 -34.35 0.36 8.15
CA ASP A 70 -34.78 1.54 8.93
C ASP A 70 -35.74 2.46 8.13
N ALA A 71 -35.74 2.38 6.80
CA ALA A 71 -36.55 3.25 5.94
C ALA A 71 -37.97 2.71 5.77
N SER A 72 -38.95 3.60 5.72
CA SER A 72 -40.35 3.19 5.60
C SER A 72 -40.71 2.66 4.21
N THR A 73 -40.00 3.13 3.17
CA THR A 73 -40.15 2.66 1.79
C THR A 73 -38.81 2.73 1.05
N PRO A 74 -38.61 1.96 -0.04
CA PRO A 74 -37.41 2.06 -0.86
C PRO A 74 -37.16 3.49 -1.41
N LYS A 75 -38.23 4.24 -1.73
CA LYS A 75 -38.13 5.65 -2.16
C LYS A 75 -37.65 6.57 -1.04
N ASP A 76 -38.09 6.33 0.18
CA ASP A 76 -37.65 7.08 1.36
C ASP A 76 -36.16 6.83 1.66
N PHE A 77 -35.70 5.58 1.54
CA PHE A 77 -34.29 5.22 1.65
C PHE A 77 -33.42 6.01 0.65
N ILE A 78 -33.79 6.00 -0.63
CA ILE A 78 -33.08 6.72 -1.70
C ILE A 78 -32.99 8.21 -1.37
N LYS A 79 -34.12 8.83 -1.02
CA LYS A 79 -34.20 10.27 -0.73
C LYS A 79 -33.40 10.67 0.51
N LYS A 80 -33.54 9.94 1.62
CA LYS A 80 -32.85 10.25 2.89
C LYS A 80 -31.33 10.14 2.79
N ASN A 81 -30.84 9.22 1.97
CA ASN A 81 -29.40 9.02 1.76
C ASN A 81 -28.83 9.90 0.63
N GLY A 82 -29.62 10.84 0.10
CA GLY A 82 -29.18 11.79 -0.92
C GLY A 82 -28.89 11.15 -2.28
N ILE A 83 -29.36 9.92 -2.52
CA ILE A 83 -29.22 9.22 -3.79
C ILE A 83 -30.23 9.85 -4.74
N LYS A 84 -29.75 10.62 -5.72
CA LYS A 84 -30.63 11.39 -6.61
C LYS A 84 -31.16 10.58 -7.78
N TYR A 85 -30.43 9.54 -8.17
CA TYR A 85 -30.70 8.78 -9.37
C TYR A 85 -30.34 7.31 -9.11
N ILE A 86 -31.25 6.43 -9.51
CA ILE A 86 -31.05 4.98 -9.56
C ILE A 86 -31.18 4.54 -11.02
N LEU A 87 -30.66 3.37 -11.33
CA LEU A 87 -30.92 2.70 -12.60
C LEU A 87 -32.37 2.23 -12.58
N ASP A 88 -33.08 2.52 -13.67
CA ASP A 88 -34.46 2.07 -13.82
C ASP A 88 -34.45 0.69 -14.48
N ASP A 89 -34.60 -0.34 -13.65
CA ASP A 89 -34.61 -1.75 -14.07
C ASP A 89 -35.81 -2.09 -14.98
N THR A 90 -36.78 -1.17 -15.17
CA THR A 90 -37.97 -1.37 -16.01
C THR A 90 -37.81 -0.92 -17.46
N LEU A 91 -36.74 -0.19 -17.77
CA LEU A 91 -36.41 0.15 -19.15
C LEU A 91 -35.75 -1.08 -19.78
N ASN A 92 -36.47 -1.75 -20.68
CA ASN A 92 -35.85 -2.75 -21.55
C ASN A 92 -34.63 -2.10 -22.20
N GLU A 93 -33.46 -2.69 -21.95
CA GLU A 93 -32.11 -2.12 -22.14
C GLU A 93 -31.73 -1.83 -23.62
N ASP A 94 -32.66 -1.86 -24.57
CA ASP A 94 -32.36 -2.01 -26.00
C ASP A 94 -33.11 -1.05 -26.94
N THR A 95 -33.68 0.06 -26.47
CA THR A 95 -34.28 1.03 -27.42
C THR A 95 -33.23 1.89 -28.10
N VAL A 96 -32.53 1.31 -29.07
CA VAL A 96 -31.90 2.06 -30.15
C VAL A 96 -33.03 2.56 -31.05
N ILE A 97 -33.14 3.88 -31.15
CA ILE A 97 -34.11 4.52 -32.04
C ILE A 97 -33.36 5.41 -33.03
N VAL A 98 -33.99 5.70 -34.16
CA VAL A 98 -33.52 6.78 -35.03
C VAL A 98 -34.01 8.10 -34.44
N GLY A 99 -33.08 8.95 -34.03
CA GLY A 99 -33.40 10.22 -33.38
C GLY A 99 -32.26 11.22 -33.47
N GLU A 100 -32.55 12.47 -33.12
CA GLU A 100 -31.54 13.52 -33.11
C GLU A 100 -30.67 13.44 -31.85
N CYS A 101 -29.36 13.25 -32.02
CA CYS A 101 -28.41 13.25 -30.92
C CYS A 101 -28.30 14.63 -30.27
N LYS A 102 -28.42 14.70 -28.93
CA LYS A 102 -28.37 15.96 -28.19
C LYS A 102 -27.01 16.66 -28.24
N VAL A 103 -25.92 15.95 -28.53
CA VAL A 103 -24.56 16.48 -28.62
C VAL A 103 -24.23 16.92 -30.04
N CYS A 104 -24.20 16.00 -31.01
CA CYS A 104 -23.80 16.33 -32.38
C CYS A 104 -24.93 16.88 -33.27
N LYS A 105 -26.19 16.89 -32.80
CA LYS A 105 -27.38 17.38 -33.53
C LYS A 105 -27.64 16.68 -34.87
N VAL A 106 -27.20 15.43 -35.01
CA VAL A 106 -27.41 14.60 -36.20
C VAL A 106 -28.47 13.55 -35.92
N ILE A 107 -29.38 13.34 -36.87
CA ILE A 107 -30.36 12.24 -36.84
C ILE A 107 -29.66 10.95 -37.23
N LYS A 108 -29.56 10.02 -36.29
CA LYS A 108 -28.96 8.69 -36.48
C LYS A 108 -29.44 7.75 -35.39
N ASP A 109 -28.88 6.56 -35.34
CA ASP A 109 -29.11 5.64 -34.25
C ASP A 109 -28.63 6.26 -32.93
N VAL A 110 -29.55 6.41 -31.99
CA VAL A 110 -29.35 6.96 -30.66
C VAL A 110 -29.91 6.01 -29.63
N ALA A 111 -29.24 5.94 -28.49
CA ALA A 111 -29.69 5.16 -27.35
C ALA A 111 -30.42 6.07 -26.35
N ILE A 112 -31.52 5.56 -25.78
CA ILE A 112 -32.33 6.24 -24.76
C ILE A 112 -31.91 5.76 -23.38
N LEU A 113 -31.52 6.70 -22.50
CA LEU A 113 -31.26 6.39 -21.08
C LEU A 113 -32.52 6.59 -20.21
N SER A 114 -32.45 6.18 -18.94
CA SER A 114 -33.49 6.45 -17.93
C SER A 114 -33.80 7.92 -17.71
N CYS A 115 -32.87 8.81 -18.04
CA CYS A 115 -33.10 10.25 -18.04
C CYS A 115 -33.76 10.78 -19.33
N SER A 116 -34.16 9.91 -20.26
CA SER A 116 -34.76 10.22 -21.57
C SER A 116 -33.88 11.02 -22.54
N HIS A 117 -32.62 11.28 -22.21
CA HIS A 117 -31.69 11.97 -23.10
C HIS A 117 -31.16 11.02 -24.18
N LEU A 118 -31.06 11.55 -25.40
CA LEU A 118 -30.69 10.82 -26.61
C LEU A 118 -29.27 11.16 -27.05
N PHE A 119 -28.42 10.14 -27.16
CA PHE A 119 -27.07 10.32 -27.69
C PHE A 119 -26.71 9.20 -28.65
N CYS A 120 -25.96 9.58 -29.68
CA CYS A 120 -25.40 8.61 -30.62
C CYS A 120 -24.16 7.93 -30.03
N PHE A 121 -23.80 6.79 -30.62
CA PHE A 121 -22.66 5.99 -30.17
C PHE A 121 -21.31 6.75 -30.19
N ASP A 122 -21.06 7.58 -31.20
CA ASP A 122 -19.79 8.33 -31.30
C ASP A 122 -19.64 9.36 -30.17
N CYS A 123 -20.72 10.09 -29.88
CA CYS A 123 -20.72 11.07 -28.79
C CYS A 123 -20.56 10.39 -27.43
N TRP A 124 -21.16 9.22 -27.23
CA TRP A 124 -20.96 8.43 -26.03
C TRP A 124 -19.51 7.98 -25.84
N LYS A 125 -18.88 7.46 -26.89
CA LYS A 125 -17.46 7.08 -26.85
C LYS A 125 -16.57 8.28 -26.53
N SER A 126 -16.85 9.43 -27.13
CA SER A 126 -16.15 10.68 -26.83
C SER A 126 -16.34 11.12 -25.38
N HIS A 127 -17.55 10.99 -24.84
CA HIS A 127 -17.85 11.29 -23.44
C HIS A 127 -17.09 10.38 -22.48
N ALA A 128 -17.11 9.06 -22.70
CA ALA A 128 -16.36 8.10 -21.89
C ALA A 128 -14.85 8.40 -21.89
N ARG A 129 -14.27 8.74 -23.05
CA ARG A 129 -12.87 9.17 -23.16
C ARG A 129 -12.59 10.46 -22.38
N THR A 130 -13.46 11.45 -22.50
CA THR A 130 -13.32 12.72 -21.76
C THR A 130 -13.45 12.50 -20.25
N ALA A 131 -14.33 11.60 -19.81
CA ALA A 131 -14.45 11.21 -18.41
C ALA A 131 -13.17 10.52 -17.91
N LYS A 132 -12.53 9.69 -18.75
CA LYS A 132 -11.26 9.03 -18.44
C LYS A 132 -10.13 10.01 -18.14
N GLU A 133 -10.03 11.07 -18.92
CA GLU A 133 -9.03 12.12 -18.71
C GLU A 133 -9.28 12.87 -17.39
N LYS A 134 -10.55 13.19 -17.08
CA LYS A 134 -10.94 13.91 -15.86
C LYS A 134 -10.78 13.10 -14.57
N LEU A 135 -10.84 11.77 -14.64
CA LEU A 135 -10.73 10.90 -13.46
C LEU A 135 -9.38 10.95 -12.75
N GLN A 136 -8.34 11.48 -13.39
CA GLN A 136 -7.03 11.61 -12.75
C GLN A 136 -7.04 12.62 -11.58
N ASP A 137 -8.03 13.53 -11.53
CA ASP A 137 -8.01 14.70 -10.65
C ASP A 137 -9.17 14.79 -9.61
N SER A 138 -10.10 13.81 -9.53
CA SER A 138 -11.31 13.92 -8.68
C SER A 138 -11.79 12.64 -8.01
N ASP A 139 -12.69 12.75 -7.03
CA ASP A 139 -13.44 11.63 -6.44
C ASP A 139 -14.11 10.78 -7.52
N VAL A 140 -13.81 9.49 -7.53
CA VAL A 140 -14.24 8.57 -8.58
C VAL A 140 -15.62 8.02 -8.27
N LEU A 141 -16.62 8.44 -9.04
CA LEU A 141 -17.92 7.76 -9.08
C LEU A 141 -17.73 6.34 -9.64
N PRO A 142 -18.48 5.34 -9.16
CA PRO A 142 -18.38 3.98 -9.66
C PRO A 142 -19.07 3.77 -11.01
N TYR A 143 -19.62 4.83 -11.62
CA TYR A 143 -20.38 4.80 -12.86
C TYR A 143 -20.19 6.10 -13.65
N LEU A 144 -20.47 6.03 -14.95
CA LEU A 144 -20.60 7.21 -15.81
C LEU A 144 -21.95 7.88 -15.60
N THR A 145 -21.99 9.21 -15.77
CA THR A 145 -23.23 9.98 -15.74
C THR A 145 -23.57 10.52 -17.12
N CYS A 146 -24.86 10.78 -17.34
CA CYS A 146 -25.36 11.48 -18.52
C CYS A 146 -24.57 12.78 -18.81
N ASP A 147 -24.25 13.03 -20.08
CA ASP A 147 -23.50 14.21 -20.53
C ASP A 147 -24.40 15.43 -20.84
N PHE A 148 -25.70 15.34 -20.55
CA PHE A 148 -26.61 16.47 -20.74
C PHE A 148 -26.53 17.44 -19.56
N GLU A 149 -26.54 18.75 -19.85
CA GLU A 149 -26.39 19.81 -18.85
C GLU A 149 -27.35 19.62 -17.66
N GLY A 150 -26.78 19.59 -16.45
CA GLY A 150 -27.53 19.43 -15.20
C GLY A 150 -28.05 18.01 -14.93
N CYS A 151 -27.93 17.07 -15.86
CA CYS A 151 -28.30 15.67 -15.66
C CYS A 151 -27.15 14.91 -14.99
N LYS A 152 -27.44 14.17 -13.90
CA LYS A 152 -26.47 13.28 -13.24
C LYS A 152 -26.97 11.85 -13.12
N ALA A 153 -27.86 11.45 -14.03
CA ALA A 153 -28.36 10.08 -14.06
C ALA A 153 -27.21 9.10 -14.35
N PRO A 154 -27.07 8.02 -13.57
CA PRO A 154 -26.08 6.99 -13.80
C PRO A 154 -26.41 6.25 -15.10
N ILE A 155 -25.36 5.74 -15.73
CA ILE A 155 -25.45 4.93 -16.93
C ILE A 155 -25.19 3.48 -16.52
N PRO A 156 -26.08 2.53 -16.88
CA PRO A 156 -25.89 1.12 -16.56
C PRO A 156 -24.59 0.55 -17.13
N GLU A 157 -24.05 -0.49 -16.49
CA GLU A 157 -22.88 -1.24 -17.00
C GLU A 157 -23.26 -2.12 -18.19
N THR A 158 -24.45 -2.71 -18.18
CA THR A 158 -25.03 -3.41 -19.34
C THR A 158 -25.07 -2.52 -20.58
N PHE A 159 -25.38 -1.23 -20.40
CA PHE A 159 -25.41 -0.23 -21.47
C PHE A 159 -24.01 0.01 -22.05
N THR A 160 -22.94 -0.01 -21.24
CA THR A 160 -21.57 0.10 -21.75
C THR A 160 -21.13 -1.12 -22.56
N LEU A 161 -21.56 -2.33 -22.15
CA LEU A 161 -21.23 -3.60 -22.79
C LEU A 161 -21.99 -3.87 -24.09
N GLN A 162 -23.32 -3.82 -24.04
CA GLN A 162 -24.18 -4.33 -25.10
C GLN A 162 -24.26 -3.38 -26.30
N LEU A 163 -24.28 -2.07 -26.04
CA LEU A 163 -24.59 -1.06 -27.07
C LEU A 163 -23.36 -0.47 -27.76
N PHE A 164 -22.21 -0.36 -27.09
CA PHE A 164 -21.03 0.28 -27.69
C PHE A 164 -20.04 -0.70 -28.34
N ARG A 165 -20.13 -1.99 -27.98
CA ARG A 165 -19.21 -3.06 -28.41
C ARG A 165 -17.74 -2.59 -28.39
N ASP A 166 -17.38 -1.86 -27.35
CA ASP A 166 -16.08 -1.21 -27.22
C ASP A 166 -15.39 -1.72 -25.94
N PRO A 167 -14.48 -2.70 -26.06
CA PRO A 167 -13.79 -3.28 -24.92
C PRO A 167 -13.02 -2.25 -24.08
N GLU A 168 -12.49 -1.20 -24.71
CA GLU A 168 -11.75 -0.15 -24.00
C GLU A 168 -12.64 0.65 -23.04
N THR A 169 -13.84 1.03 -23.49
CA THR A 169 -14.82 1.72 -22.64
C THR A 169 -15.31 0.81 -21.51
N TYR A 170 -15.45 -0.49 -21.77
CA TYR A 170 -15.84 -1.44 -20.73
C TYR A 170 -14.77 -1.60 -19.64
N HIS A 171 -13.51 -1.84 -20.03
CA HIS A 171 -12.40 -1.91 -19.07
C HIS A 171 -12.24 -0.61 -18.29
N PHE A 172 -12.50 0.53 -18.94
CA PHE A 172 -12.51 1.81 -18.26
C PHE A 172 -13.63 1.90 -17.21
N TYR A 173 -14.85 1.41 -17.51
CA TYR A 173 -15.94 1.34 -16.53
C TYR A 173 -15.58 0.42 -15.35
N GLN A 174 -15.03 -0.75 -15.61
CA GLN A 174 -14.52 -1.66 -14.55
C GLN A 174 -13.46 -0.97 -13.69
N HIS A 175 -12.56 -0.21 -14.31
CA HIS A 175 -11.57 0.57 -13.58
C HIS A 175 -12.20 1.63 -12.68
N MET A 176 -13.24 2.33 -13.13
CA MET A 176 -13.95 3.31 -12.30
C MET A 176 -14.56 2.68 -11.05
N ILE A 177 -15.27 1.56 -11.19
CA ILE A 177 -15.89 0.90 -10.04
C ILE A 177 -14.88 0.34 -9.06
N ILE A 178 -13.80 -0.27 -9.53
CA ILE A 178 -12.72 -0.78 -8.67
C ILE A 178 -12.02 0.36 -7.94
N GLN A 179 -11.71 1.44 -8.66
CA GLN A 179 -11.08 2.61 -8.06
C GLN A 179 -11.98 3.21 -6.97
N SER A 180 -13.28 3.30 -7.25
CA SER A 180 -14.30 3.73 -6.30
C SER A 180 -14.40 2.78 -5.09
N PHE A 181 -14.36 1.46 -5.30
CA PHE A 181 -14.33 0.43 -4.26
C PHE A 181 -13.15 0.62 -3.32
N ILE A 182 -11.93 0.72 -3.85
CA ILE A 182 -10.71 0.85 -3.05
C ILE A 182 -10.66 2.20 -2.33
N GLN A 183 -10.99 3.30 -3.01
CA GLN A 183 -10.92 4.64 -2.40
C GLN A 183 -11.93 4.83 -1.26
N SER A 184 -13.11 4.21 -1.38
CA SER A 184 -14.16 4.36 -0.36
C SER A 184 -14.06 3.33 0.76
N ASN A 185 -13.37 2.20 0.56
CA ASN A 185 -13.16 1.17 1.55
C ASN A 185 -11.84 1.36 2.32
N PRO A 186 -11.87 1.69 3.63
CA PRO A 186 -10.66 1.96 4.41
C PRO A 186 -9.75 0.74 4.62
N PHE A 187 -10.23 -0.47 4.35
CA PHE A 187 -9.47 -1.70 4.49
C PHE A 187 -8.71 -2.09 3.21
N TYR A 188 -8.91 -1.35 2.10
CA TYR A 188 -8.25 -1.60 0.82
C TYR A 188 -7.34 -0.43 0.44
N LYS A 189 -6.17 -0.74 -0.12
CA LYS A 189 -5.35 0.23 -0.85
C LYS A 189 -4.60 -0.43 -2.00
N TRP A 190 -4.37 0.33 -3.07
CA TRP A 190 -3.40 -0.03 -4.09
C TRP A 190 -1.98 -0.03 -3.53
N CYS A 191 -1.13 -0.90 -4.05
CA CYS A 191 0.31 -0.81 -3.82
C CYS A 191 0.84 0.55 -4.31
N PRO A 192 1.56 1.32 -3.47
CA PRO A 192 2.08 2.63 -3.87
C PRO A 192 3.30 2.54 -4.81
N ASN A 193 3.82 1.35 -5.09
CA ASN A 193 5.00 1.15 -5.92
C ASN A 193 4.71 1.35 -7.42
N LYS A 194 4.73 2.62 -7.85
CA LYS A 194 4.58 3.00 -9.27
C LYS A 194 5.80 2.67 -10.14
N ALA A 195 6.97 2.41 -9.56
CA ALA A 195 8.20 2.21 -10.33
C ALA A 195 8.23 0.87 -11.09
N ASN A 196 7.45 -0.12 -10.64
CA ASN A 196 7.33 -1.44 -11.25
C ASN A 196 5.93 -1.67 -11.88
N ASP A 197 5.13 -0.63 -12.07
CA ASP A 197 3.73 -0.73 -12.54
C ASP A 197 2.91 -1.79 -11.77
N CYS A 198 3.07 -1.80 -10.43
CA CYS A 198 2.41 -2.79 -9.58
C CYS A 198 0.90 -2.52 -9.49
N ASN A 199 0.09 -3.46 -9.97
CA ASN A 199 -1.38 -3.37 -9.98
C ASN A 199 -2.04 -4.27 -8.92
N LEU A 200 -1.34 -4.55 -7.82
CA LEU A 200 -1.88 -5.31 -6.70
C LEU A 200 -2.50 -4.38 -5.67
N ALA A 201 -3.66 -4.77 -5.14
CA ALA A 201 -4.26 -4.15 -3.97
C ALA A 201 -4.01 -5.00 -2.71
N VAL A 202 -4.12 -4.36 -1.56
CA VAL A 202 -3.94 -4.99 -0.26
C VAL A 202 -5.18 -4.77 0.58
N LYS A 203 -5.66 -5.86 1.19
CA LYS A 203 -6.74 -5.88 2.17
C LYS A 203 -6.17 -6.17 3.55
N ILE A 204 -6.50 -5.36 4.54
CA ILE A 204 -6.14 -5.59 5.95
C ILE A 204 -7.37 -6.03 6.76
N ASP A 205 -7.17 -6.92 7.75
CA ASP A 205 -8.26 -7.38 8.62
C ASP A 205 -8.55 -6.42 9.77
N SER A 206 -7.58 -5.58 10.15
CA SER A 206 -7.71 -4.64 11.27
C SER A 206 -6.96 -3.33 11.02
N SER A 207 -7.51 -2.21 11.51
CA SER A 207 -6.95 -0.86 11.30
C SER A 207 -5.67 -0.55 12.12
N LYS A 208 -5.14 -1.53 12.87
CA LYS A 208 -3.97 -1.35 13.72
C LYS A 208 -2.70 -1.50 12.87
N VAL A 209 -2.20 -0.38 12.35
CA VAL A 209 -0.92 -0.18 11.63
C VAL A 209 -0.21 -1.49 11.28
N GLU A 210 -0.55 -2.04 10.13
CA GLU A 210 0.11 -3.23 9.58
C GLU A 210 1.18 -2.79 8.57
N GLU A 211 2.39 -3.28 8.76
CA GLU A 211 3.46 -3.18 7.77
C GLU A 211 3.19 -4.19 6.67
N ILE A 212 3.13 -3.72 5.43
CA ILE A 212 2.78 -4.55 4.29
C ILE A 212 4.01 -4.73 3.43
N THR A 213 4.33 -5.97 3.11
CA THR A 213 5.23 -6.31 2.01
C THR A 213 4.38 -6.84 0.85
N CYS A 214 4.37 -6.10 -0.26
CA CYS A 214 3.72 -6.53 -1.49
C CYS A 214 4.60 -7.58 -2.22
N GLU A 215 4.00 -8.41 -3.07
CA GLU A 215 4.71 -9.37 -3.93
C GLU A 215 5.72 -8.70 -4.88
N CYS A 216 5.50 -7.42 -5.23
CA CYS A 216 6.49 -6.65 -6.01
C CYS A 216 7.77 -6.30 -5.24
N GLY A 217 7.88 -6.73 -3.97
CA GLY A 217 9.01 -6.50 -3.09
C GLY A 217 9.00 -5.14 -2.37
N PHE A 218 7.98 -4.30 -2.61
CA PHE A 218 7.84 -3.02 -1.92
C PHE A 218 7.21 -3.20 -0.54
N THR A 219 7.90 -2.70 0.49
CA THR A 219 7.41 -2.71 1.87
C THR A 219 7.08 -1.28 2.30
N TYR A 220 5.91 -1.08 2.91
CA TYR A 220 5.39 0.24 3.27
C TYR A 220 4.40 0.18 4.45
N CYS A 221 4.11 1.35 5.02
CA CYS A 221 3.04 1.51 6.00
C CYS A 221 1.70 1.66 5.30
N PHE A 222 0.72 0.79 5.60
CA PHE A 222 -0.61 0.88 5.01
C PHE A 222 -1.30 2.24 5.25
N ASN A 223 -1.08 2.87 6.40
CA ASN A 223 -1.85 4.05 6.78
C ASN A 223 -1.39 5.31 6.03
N CYS A 224 -0.09 5.52 5.88
CA CYS A 224 0.47 6.75 5.30
C CYS A 224 1.22 6.55 3.98
N ASP A 225 1.31 5.32 3.49
CA ASP A 225 1.97 4.94 2.23
C ASP A 225 3.49 5.27 2.19
N ASP A 226 4.07 5.51 3.36
CA ASP A 226 5.50 5.80 3.56
C ASP A 226 6.31 4.53 3.85
N LEU A 227 7.63 4.66 3.98
CA LEU A 227 8.48 3.53 4.37
C LEU A 227 8.05 3.00 5.75
N PRO A 228 8.32 1.71 6.02
CA PRO A 228 7.94 1.09 7.28
C PRO A 228 8.50 1.83 8.49
N HIS A 229 7.62 2.22 9.40
CA HIS A 229 7.96 2.95 10.61
C HIS A 229 7.27 2.33 11.84
N SER A 230 7.18 1.00 11.85
CA SER A 230 6.62 0.18 12.93
C SER A 230 7.10 0.69 14.30
N ARG A 231 6.17 0.97 15.22
CA ARG A 231 6.34 1.65 16.54
C ARG A 231 6.27 3.19 16.56
N PHE A 232 6.19 3.85 15.41
CA PHE A 232 5.96 5.30 15.32
C PHE A 232 4.62 5.64 14.66
N PRO A 233 3.87 6.61 15.19
CA PRO A 233 2.61 7.02 14.61
C PRO A 233 2.84 7.81 13.32
N CYS A 234 1.98 7.60 12.32
CA CYS A 234 2.09 8.28 11.02
C CYS A 234 2.11 9.82 11.12
N ILE A 235 1.46 10.39 12.14
CA ILE A 235 1.46 11.85 12.36
C ILE A 235 2.87 12.40 12.58
N LEU A 236 3.72 11.67 13.32
CA LEU A 236 5.11 12.06 13.56
C LEU A 236 5.88 12.14 12.24
N ILE A 237 5.67 11.16 11.38
CA ILE A 237 6.32 11.07 10.06
C ILE A 237 5.84 12.18 9.13
N LYS A 238 4.54 12.46 9.14
CA LYS A 238 3.93 13.54 8.37
C LYS A 238 4.44 14.91 8.81
N GLU A 239 4.47 15.17 10.12
CA GLU A 239 5.01 16.40 10.70
C GLU A 239 6.50 16.58 10.40
N TRP A 240 7.26 15.49 10.50
CA TRP A 240 8.67 15.46 10.12
C TRP A 240 8.90 15.84 8.65
N LYS A 241 8.01 15.41 7.74
CA LYS A 241 8.14 15.75 6.31
C LYS A 241 7.67 17.16 5.97
N ASN A 242 6.63 17.67 6.65
CA ASN A 242 5.93 18.89 6.23
C ASN A 242 6.48 20.20 6.80
N LYS A 243 7.33 20.20 7.83
CA LYS A 243 7.72 21.46 8.48
C LYS A 243 8.65 22.35 7.63
N SER A 244 8.28 23.62 7.54
CA SER A 244 9.20 24.76 7.34
C SER A 244 9.82 25.09 8.70
N TYR A 245 11.10 24.80 8.87
CA TYR A 245 11.78 24.85 10.15
C TYR A 245 12.30 26.26 10.46
N SER A 246 12.38 26.63 11.75
CA SER A 246 13.10 27.84 12.18
C SER A 246 14.62 27.69 11.92
N ARG A 247 15.38 28.77 12.08
CA ARG A 247 16.82 28.78 11.79
C ARG A 247 17.63 27.86 12.72
N GLU A 248 17.21 27.70 13.98
CA GLU A 248 17.81 26.75 14.93
C GLU A 248 17.48 25.30 14.58
N ASP A 249 16.23 25.03 14.18
CA ASP A 249 15.79 23.71 13.74
C ASP A 249 16.49 23.25 12.44
N MET A 250 16.90 24.20 11.57
CA MET A 250 17.63 23.90 10.34
C MET A 250 19.00 23.27 10.58
N TYR A 251 19.69 23.56 11.69
CA TYR A 251 21.03 23.00 11.96
C TYR A 251 20.94 21.55 12.43
N ALA A 252 20.03 21.26 13.36
CA ALA A 252 19.70 19.89 13.78
C ALA A 252 19.19 19.07 12.58
N LYS A 253 18.33 19.66 11.73
CA LYS A 253 17.86 19.04 10.49
C LYS A 253 18.97 18.85 9.46
N SER A 254 19.92 19.77 9.31
CA SER A 254 21.03 19.66 8.35
C SER A 254 21.99 18.55 8.75
N HIS A 255 22.41 18.50 10.01
CA HIS A 255 23.24 17.41 10.53
C HIS A 255 22.52 16.06 10.41
N PHE A 256 21.22 16.04 10.74
CA PHE A 256 20.39 14.86 10.58
C PHE A 256 20.18 14.45 9.11
N LEU A 257 19.88 15.38 8.21
CA LEU A 257 19.76 15.13 6.77
C LEU A 257 21.07 14.62 6.18
N GLY A 258 22.22 15.06 6.71
CA GLY A 258 23.52 14.47 6.43
C GLY A 258 23.56 12.99 6.82
N CYS A 259 23.23 12.66 8.06
CA CYS A 259 23.14 11.26 8.49
C CYS A 259 22.13 10.45 7.65
N VAL A 260 20.93 10.97 7.37
CA VAL A 260 19.91 10.33 6.52
C VAL A 260 20.42 10.13 5.10
N TYR A 261 21.11 11.12 4.56
CA TYR A 261 21.71 11.05 3.23
C TYR A 261 22.76 9.95 3.19
N ASP A 262 23.69 9.92 4.15
CA ASP A 262 24.72 8.88 4.24
C ASP A 262 24.09 7.49 4.38
N PHE A 263 23.13 7.32 5.30
CA PHE A 263 22.40 6.06 5.47
C PHE A 263 21.63 5.65 4.21
N ARG A 264 21.03 6.61 3.50
CA ARG A 264 20.29 6.36 2.26
C ARG A 264 21.23 5.99 1.11
N GLN A 265 22.38 6.65 0.98
CA GLN A 265 23.39 6.32 -0.03
C GLN A 265 23.93 4.90 0.18
N GLU A 266 24.25 4.52 1.41
CA GLU A 266 24.69 3.16 1.70
C GLU A 266 23.56 2.13 1.54
N SER A 267 22.32 2.47 1.90
CA SER A 267 21.16 1.59 1.67
C SER A 267 20.86 1.39 0.19
N ILE A 268 21.02 2.43 -0.65
CA ILE A 268 20.95 2.34 -2.11
C ILE A 268 22.09 1.46 -2.64
N LYS A 269 23.31 1.62 -2.12
CA LYS A 269 24.45 0.76 -2.49
C LYS A 269 24.15 -0.72 -2.20
N LEU A 270 23.65 -1.04 -1.01
CA LEU A 270 23.20 -2.39 -0.64
C LEU A 270 22.06 -2.89 -1.52
N LYS A 271 21.09 -2.03 -1.88
CA LYS A 271 19.98 -2.38 -2.78
C LYS A 271 20.46 -2.67 -4.20
N ASN A 272 21.42 -1.91 -4.71
CA ASN A 272 22.01 -2.14 -6.02
C ASN A 272 22.85 -3.42 -6.02
N GLU A 273 23.65 -3.63 -4.97
CA GLU A 273 24.38 -4.89 -4.76
C GLU A 273 23.40 -6.07 -4.67
N PHE A 274 22.21 -5.89 -4.07
CA PHE A 274 21.14 -6.89 -4.03
C PHE A 274 20.48 -7.15 -5.40
N GLN A 275 20.22 -6.11 -6.19
CA GLN A 275 19.69 -6.28 -7.55
C GLN A 275 20.67 -7.02 -8.46
N GLU A 276 21.97 -6.85 -8.25
CA GLU A 276 23.00 -7.65 -8.92
C GLU A 276 22.92 -9.14 -8.52
N LEU A 277 22.40 -9.49 -7.32
CA LEU A 277 22.19 -10.87 -6.87
C LEU A 277 20.93 -11.54 -7.43
N SER A 278 19.87 -10.78 -7.68
CA SER A 278 18.69 -11.32 -8.39
C SER A 278 19.02 -11.75 -9.83
N ILE A 279 20.14 -11.29 -10.40
CA ILE A 279 20.60 -11.73 -11.73
C ILE A 279 21.26 -13.12 -11.67
N LEU A 280 21.63 -13.63 -10.48
CA LEU A 280 22.22 -14.95 -10.26
C LEU A 280 21.18 -16.07 -10.02
N GLU A 281 19.94 -15.87 -10.48
CA GLU A 281 18.77 -16.78 -10.38
C GLU A 281 18.96 -18.22 -10.92
N LYS A 282 20.16 -18.60 -11.37
CA LYS A 282 20.44 -19.95 -11.91
C LYS A 282 21.03 -20.94 -10.90
N MET A 283 21.17 -20.58 -9.62
CA MET A 283 21.65 -21.49 -8.58
C MET A 283 20.63 -21.60 -7.45
N ASN A 284 19.83 -22.66 -7.47
CA ASN A 284 18.96 -23.09 -6.37
C ASN A 284 19.82 -23.61 -5.21
N ASP A 285 20.41 -22.70 -4.43
CA ASP A 285 21.23 -23.03 -3.28
C ASP A 285 20.65 -22.29 -2.05
N GLU A 286 20.26 -23.01 -0.99
CA GLU A 286 19.57 -22.50 0.21
C GLU A 286 20.30 -21.31 0.87
N SER A 287 21.60 -21.30 0.66
CA SER A 287 22.59 -20.34 1.10
C SER A 287 22.53 -18.98 0.36
N MET A 288 22.03 -18.93 -0.88
CA MET A 288 21.68 -17.69 -1.58
C MET A 288 20.42 -17.05 -0.97
N GLU A 289 19.46 -17.87 -0.54
CA GLU A 289 18.22 -17.39 0.06
C GLU A 289 18.49 -16.74 1.43
N PHE A 290 19.40 -17.32 2.21
CA PHE A 290 19.87 -16.70 3.46
C PHE A 290 20.50 -15.32 3.24
N SER A 291 21.40 -15.19 2.26
CA SER A 291 22.00 -13.91 1.90
C SER A 291 20.96 -12.85 1.55
N LYS A 292 19.91 -13.24 0.81
CA LYS A 292 18.80 -12.33 0.48
C LYS A 292 18.04 -11.88 1.73
N ILE A 293 17.75 -12.80 2.65
CA ILE A 293 17.08 -12.50 3.93
C ILE A 293 17.92 -11.54 4.76
N ALA A 294 19.24 -11.78 4.88
CA ALA A 294 20.14 -10.93 5.67
C ALA A 294 20.23 -9.51 5.09
N ILE A 295 20.34 -9.37 3.76
CA ILE A 295 20.36 -8.05 3.11
C ILE A 295 19.01 -7.34 3.27
N LYS A 296 17.90 -8.06 3.10
CA LYS A 296 16.55 -7.50 3.32
C LYS A 296 16.36 -7.03 4.76
N PHE A 297 16.84 -7.81 5.74
CA PHE A 297 16.84 -7.42 7.14
C PHE A 297 17.62 -6.11 7.35
N LEU A 298 18.86 -6.03 6.85
CA LEU A 298 19.67 -4.81 6.96
C LEU A 298 19.01 -3.60 6.34
N HIS A 299 18.48 -3.77 5.13
CA HIS A 299 17.80 -2.71 4.41
C HIS A 299 16.62 -2.18 5.23
N ASN A 300 15.75 -3.08 5.70
CA ASN A 300 14.59 -2.74 6.52
C ASN A 300 14.99 -2.13 7.87
N PHE A 301 16.01 -2.69 8.52
CA PHE A 301 16.53 -2.19 9.79
C PHE A 301 17.05 -0.75 9.67
N ARG A 302 17.82 -0.47 8.61
CA ARG A 302 18.30 0.88 8.30
C ARG A 302 17.15 1.84 8.00
N GLN A 303 16.18 1.43 7.19
CA GLN A 303 15.01 2.27 6.89
C GLN A 303 14.22 2.61 8.15
N ARG A 304 13.93 1.63 9.00
CA ARG A 304 13.22 1.85 10.27
C ARG A 304 14.01 2.76 11.21
N SER A 305 15.33 2.60 11.26
CA SER A 305 16.26 3.43 12.05
C SER A 305 16.20 4.92 11.68
N LEU A 306 15.90 5.27 10.42
CA LEU A 306 15.75 6.67 10.01
C LEU A 306 14.64 7.39 10.77
N TYR A 307 13.52 6.71 11.04
CA TYR A 307 12.38 7.31 11.72
C TYR A 307 12.55 7.43 13.24
N PHE A 308 13.47 6.66 13.83
CA PHE A 308 13.86 6.86 15.23
C PHE A 308 14.43 8.26 15.46
N TYR A 309 15.19 8.78 14.51
CA TYR A 309 15.70 10.14 14.62
C TYR A 309 14.60 11.21 14.47
N ALA A 310 13.62 10.97 13.60
CA ALA A 310 12.45 11.85 13.51
C ALA A 310 11.73 11.92 14.86
N TYR A 311 11.67 10.80 15.58
CA TYR A 311 11.14 10.75 16.94
C TYR A 311 11.99 11.55 17.93
N CYS A 312 13.31 11.33 17.96
CA CYS A 312 14.20 12.03 18.87
C CYS A 312 14.18 13.56 18.68
N PHE A 313 13.90 14.06 17.47
CA PHE A 313 13.75 15.49 17.22
C PHE A 313 12.58 16.14 17.98
N PHE A 314 11.47 15.41 18.13
CA PHE A 314 10.28 15.92 18.81
C PHE A 314 10.34 15.81 20.33
N LEU A 315 11.38 15.17 20.89
CA LEU A 315 11.65 15.17 22.32
C LEU A 315 12.10 16.55 22.81
N GLU A 316 11.71 16.91 24.02
CA GLU A 316 12.14 18.18 24.64
C GLU A 316 13.57 18.13 25.23
N ASN A 317 14.15 16.94 25.46
CA ASN A 317 15.43 16.79 26.15
C ASN A 317 16.62 16.52 25.20
N GLU A 318 17.50 17.51 25.04
CA GLU A 318 18.68 17.46 24.14
C GLU A 318 19.77 16.46 24.57
N GLN A 319 19.92 16.20 25.86
CA GLN A 319 20.95 15.27 26.35
C GLN A 319 20.60 13.82 26.03
N ILE A 320 19.31 13.52 26.04
CA ILE A 320 18.76 12.22 25.64
C ILE A 320 18.93 11.99 24.14
N PHE A 321 18.66 13.03 23.33
CA PHE A 321 18.92 13.00 21.89
C PHE A 321 20.36 12.58 21.58
N THR A 322 21.33 13.18 22.27
CA THR A 322 22.76 12.95 22.02
C THR A 322 23.19 11.52 22.42
N ASN A 323 22.76 11.05 23.58
CA ASN A 323 23.07 9.70 24.07
C ASN A 323 22.40 8.59 23.24
N PHE A 324 21.17 8.81 22.79
CA PHE A 324 20.48 7.82 21.98
C PHE A 324 21.03 7.77 20.55
N GLN A 325 21.36 8.92 19.97
CA GLN A 325 21.98 9.01 18.65
C GLN A 325 23.33 8.28 18.59
N SER A 326 24.17 8.43 19.63
CA SER A 326 25.47 7.74 19.68
C SER A 326 25.29 6.23 19.76
N ASN A 327 24.37 5.74 20.60
CA ASN A 327 24.06 4.32 20.72
C ASN A 327 23.49 3.73 19.43
N LEU A 328 22.53 4.40 18.79
CA LEU A 328 21.94 3.94 17.53
C LEU A 328 22.98 3.88 16.40
N ARG A 329 23.88 4.86 16.34
CA ARG A 329 24.98 4.86 15.37
C ARG A 329 25.95 3.70 15.60
N ILE A 330 26.29 3.40 16.85
CA ILE A 330 27.13 2.27 17.20
C ILE A 330 26.46 0.96 16.77
N LEU A 331 25.19 0.76 17.12
CA LEU A 331 24.41 -0.42 16.74
C LEU A 331 24.34 -0.60 15.21
N LEU A 332 24.05 0.47 14.45
CA LEU A 332 24.01 0.43 12.99
C LEU A 332 25.36 0.11 12.36
N ASN A 333 26.44 0.72 12.86
CA ASN A 333 27.79 0.46 12.38
C ASN A 333 28.22 -0.96 12.71
N THR A 334 28.01 -1.43 13.95
CA THR A 334 28.30 -2.81 14.35
C THR A 334 27.54 -3.82 13.52
N ALA A 335 26.23 -3.60 13.29
CA ALA A 335 25.43 -4.47 12.42
C ALA A 335 25.99 -4.51 10.99
N THR A 336 26.32 -3.35 10.44
CA THR A 336 26.84 -3.22 9.07
C THR A 336 28.20 -3.88 8.92
N THR A 337 29.17 -3.53 9.77
CA THR A 337 30.54 -4.06 9.73
C THR A 337 30.52 -5.57 9.88
N LEU A 338 29.73 -6.10 10.80
CA LEU A 338 29.67 -7.53 11.02
C LEU A 338 29.06 -8.29 9.84
N LEU A 339 28.08 -7.69 9.16
CA LEU A 339 27.51 -8.28 7.95
C LEU A 339 28.46 -8.18 6.77
N GLU A 340 29.13 -7.04 6.58
CA GLU A 340 30.19 -6.90 5.58
C GLU A 340 31.33 -7.89 5.81
N GLU A 341 31.79 -8.05 7.05
CA GLU A 341 32.82 -9.03 7.43
C GLU A 341 32.36 -10.47 7.17
N THR A 342 31.12 -10.81 7.49
CA THR A 342 30.56 -12.15 7.24
C THR A 342 30.34 -12.42 5.75
N PHE A 343 29.91 -11.44 4.95
CA PHE A 343 29.87 -11.54 3.48
C PHE A 343 31.27 -11.77 2.90
N LEU A 344 32.27 -11.00 3.34
CA LEU A 344 33.65 -11.08 2.84
C LEU A 344 34.40 -12.35 3.28
N THR A 345 34.19 -12.83 4.50
CA THR A 345 34.79 -14.10 4.96
C THR A 345 34.18 -15.31 4.26
N THR A 346 32.87 -15.28 3.98
CA THR A 346 32.18 -16.37 3.27
C THR A 346 32.66 -16.48 1.82
N ALA A 347 32.78 -15.34 1.13
CA ALA A 347 33.43 -15.20 -0.18
C ALA A 347 34.84 -15.80 -0.24
N SER A 348 35.65 -15.51 0.78
CA SER A 348 37.05 -15.95 0.86
C SER A 348 37.19 -17.45 1.16
N THR A 349 36.27 -18.00 1.96
CA THR A 349 36.32 -19.41 2.41
C THR A 349 35.90 -20.39 1.31
N LEU A 350 34.97 -19.98 0.43
CA LEU A 350 34.54 -20.80 -0.71
C LEU A 350 35.53 -20.78 -1.88
N MET A 351 36.27 -19.68 -2.07
CA MET A 351 37.42 -19.60 -2.99
C MET A 351 38.53 -20.63 -2.66
N ILE A 352 38.62 -21.07 -1.40
CA ILE A 352 39.62 -22.05 -0.94
C ILE A 352 39.14 -23.49 -1.16
N LYS A 353 37.82 -23.73 -1.29
CA LYS A 353 37.24 -25.08 -1.40
C LYS A 353 36.72 -25.46 -2.79
N GLY A 354 36.52 -24.51 -3.71
CA GLY A 354 36.01 -24.74 -5.06
C GLY A 354 37.07 -24.55 -6.15
N SER A 355 37.33 -25.61 -6.90
CA SER A 355 38.24 -25.69 -8.05
C SER A 355 38.00 -24.63 -9.13
N GLN A 356 39.12 -24.13 -9.67
CA GLN A 356 39.36 -23.44 -10.94
C GLN A 356 38.17 -23.32 -11.92
N THR A 357 37.36 -22.29 -11.77
CA THR A 357 36.76 -21.57 -12.90
C THR A 357 36.67 -20.10 -12.54
N ILE A 358 37.45 -19.29 -13.24
CA ILE A 358 37.64 -17.88 -12.98
C ILE A 358 36.35 -17.14 -13.35
N VAL A 359 35.54 -16.77 -12.36
CA VAL A 359 34.56 -15.68 -12.53
C VAL A 359 35.36 -14.38 -12.37
N THR A 360 35.74 -13.77 -13.49
CA THR A 360 36.64 -12.61 -13.60
C THR A 360 36.04 -11.28 -13.13
N ASN A 361 34.93 -11.28 -12.39
CA ASN A 361 34.32 -10.04 -11.90
C ASN A 361 34.54 -9.88 -10.38
N PRO A 362 35.43 -8.96 -9.95
CA PRO A 362 35.76 -8.73 -8.54
C PRO A 362 34.55 -8.37 -7.66
N LYS A 363 33.44 -7.90 -8.26
CA LYS A 363 32.20 -7.56 -7.55
C LYS A 363 31.36 -8.80 -7.21
N VAL A 364 31.40 -9.83 -8.05
CA VAL A 364 30.61 -11.08 -7.88
C VAL A 364 31.19 -11.95 -6.76
N LEU A 365 32.49 -11.80 -6.47
CA LEU A 365 33.15 -12.51 -5.37
C LEU A 365 32.57 -12.18 -4.00
N LYS A 366 31.97 -11.01 -3.78
CA LYS A 366 31.51 -10.57 -2.45
C LYS A 366 30.28 -11.30 -1.92
N VAL A 367 29.58 -12.07 -2.75
CA VAL A 367 28.31 -12.67 -2.34
C VAL A 367 28.27 -14.13 -2.74
N MET A 368 29.10 -14.92 -2.05
CA MET A 368 29.01 -16.36 -2.11
C MET A 368 28.07 -16.90 -1.03
N PRO A 369 27.43 -18.06 -1.28
CA PRO A 369 26.53 -18.71 -0.34
C PRO A 369 27.13 -19.01 1.05
N PHE A 370 26.41 -18.72 2.13
CA PHE A 370 26.84 -19.05 3.51
C PHE A 370 26.72 -20.55 3.80
N SER A 371 27.73 -21.15 4.46
CA SER A 371 27.59 -22.48 5.08
C SER A 371 26.60 -22.44 6.25
N GLU A 372 25.88 -23.53 6.54
CA GLU A 372 24.88 -23.60 7.63
C GLU A 372 25.40 -23.04 8.98
N ASP A 373 26.61 -23.41 9.39
CA ASP A 373 27.22 -22.90 10.64
C ASP A 373 27.39 -21.37 10.65
N LYS A 374 27.69 -20.78 9.49
CA LYS A 374 27.86 -19.33 9.34
C LYS A 374 26.51 -18.60 9.24
N GLN A 375 25.50 -19.23 8.62
CA GLN A 375 24.12 -18.71 8.63
C GLN A 375 23.61 -18.59 10.08
N MET A 376 23.89 -19.61 10.90
CA MET A 376 23.51 -19.66 12.30
C MET A 376 24.23 -18.59 13.15
N GLU A 377 25.52 -18.38 12.91
CA GLU A 377 26.29 -17.31 13.56
C GLU A 377 25.71 -15.92 13.24
N VAL A 378 25.44 -15.65 11.96
CA VAL A 378 24.83 -14.39 11.50
C VAL A 378 23.45 -14.20 12.13
N LEU A 379 22.59 -15.23 12.15
CA LEU A 379 21.28 -15.21 12.80
C LEU A 379 21.39 -14.83 14.28
N GLU A 380 22.27 -15.49 15.05
CA GLU A 380 22.45 -15.20 16.47
C GLU A 380 22.86 -13.74 16.70
N ILE A 381 23.68 -13.16 15.83
CA ILE A 381 24.07 -11.76 16.00
C ILE A 381 22.94 -10.81 15.63
N LEU A 382 22.23 -11.04 14.52
CA LEU A 382 21.06 -10.23 14.14
C LEU A 382 20.02 -10.22 15.26
N LEU A 383 19.79 -11.37 15.90
CA LEU A 383 18.90 -11.53 17.05
C LEU A 383 19.39 -10.74 18.26
N LYS A 384 20.69 -10.81 18.61
CA LYS A 384 21.27 -10.00 19.70
C LYS A 384 21.10 -8.50 19.47
N ILE A 385 21.36 -8.04 18.24
CA ILE A 385 21.18 -6.63 17.86
C ILE A 385 19.72 -6.25 18.07
N GLN A 386 18.77 -7.03 17.52
CA GLN A 386 17.34 -6.79 17.69
C GLN A 386 16.93 -6.74 19.16
N THR A 387 17.35 -7.70 19.99
CA THR A 387 17.00 -7.72 21.43
C THR A 387 17.59 -6.54 22.18
N GLN A 388 18.81 -6.10 21.86
CA GLN A 388 19.41 -4.91 22.46
C GLN A 388 18.64 -3.64 22.09
N LEU A 389 18.22 -3.51 20.84
CA LEU A 389 17.36 -2.40 20.40
C LEU A 389 16.02 -2.44 21.10
N GLU A 390 15.34 -3.59 21.12
CA GLU A 390 14.06 -3.74 21.81
C GLU A 390 14.16 -3.40 23.31
N ALA A 391 15.23 -3.84 23.98
CA ALA A 391 15.47 -3.52 25.40
C ALA A 391 15.70 -2.02 25.61
N GLN A 392 16.52 -1.39 24.76
CA GLN A 392 16.71 0.06 24.78
C GLN A 392 15.36 0.74 24.57
N LEU A 393 14.65 0.44 23.48
CA LEU A 393 13.35 1.02 23.18
C LEU A 393 12.34 0.82 24.31
N LYS A 394 12.30 -0.35 24.93
CA LYS A 394 11.41 -0.63 26.06
C LYS A 394 11.76 0.24 27.26
N SER A 395 13.04 0.32 27.65
CA SER A 395 13.48 1.24 28.71
C SER A 395 13.16 2.69 28.38
N PHE A 396 13.21 3.07 27.11
CA PHE A 396 12.72 4.36 26.65
C PHE A 396 11.20 4.48 26.83
N TYR A 397 10.36 3.57 26.36
CA TYR A 397 8.90 3.70 26.50
C TYR A 397 8.38 3.66 27.94
N GLU A 398 9.16 3.16 28.90
CA GLU A 398 8.79 3.13 30.33
C GLU A 398 8.90 4.50 31.02
N ASP A 399 9.64 5.45 30.44
CA ASP A 399 9.80 6.80 30.97
C ASP A 399 8.65 7.75 30.53
N ASP A 400 8.31 8.72 31.40
CA ASP A 400 7.29 9.77 31.15
C ASP A 400 7.89 10.93 30.33
N TRP A 401 7.99 10.74 29.01
CA TRP A 401 8.57 11.75 28.11
C TRP A 401 7.58 12.84 27.72
N LYS A 402 8.10 14.08 27.68
CA LYS A 402 7.42 15.23 27.11
C LYS A 402 7.86 15.48 25.67
N PHE A 403 6.89 15.79 24.81
CA PHE A 403 7.13 16.10 23.40
C PHE A 403 6.78 17.56 23.10
N LYS A 404 7.52 18.14 22.16
CA LYS A 404 7.29 19.52 21.66
C LYS A 404 5.89 19.72 21.06
N ASN A 405 5.17 18.64 20.71
CA ASN A 405 3.83 18.68 20.15
C ASN A 405 2.90 17.71 20.90
N LYS A 406 1.81 18.23 21.47
CA LYS A 406 0.81 17.47 22.23
C LYS A 406 0.07 16.42 21.42
N GLU A 407 -0.16 16.65 20.12
CA GLU A 407 -0.81 15.65 19.25
C GLU A 407 0.13 14.45 19.00
N ILE A 408 1.43 14.72 18.87
CA ILE A 408 2.45 13.67 18.78
C ILE A 408 2.56 12.93 20.11
N GLU A 409 2.57 13.64 21.24
CA GLU A 409 2.57 13.05 22.57
C GLU A 409 1.40 12.07 22.77
N GLN A 410 0.18 12.52 22.45
CA GLN A 410 -1.02 11.69 22.54
C GLN A 410 -0.94 10.46 21.62
N ALA A 411 -0.54 10.64 20.37
CA ALA A 411 -0.39 9.53 19.43
C ALA A 411 0.70 8.52 19.86
N MET A 412 1.78 9.00 20.48
CA MET A 412 2.82 8.15 21.05
C MET A 412 2.34 7.36 22.27
N LEU A 413 1.51 7.97 23.13
CA LEU A 413 0.87 7.29 24.27
C LEU A 413 -0.10 6.20 23.80
N GLU A 414 -0.87 6.45 22.75
CA GLU A 414 -1.74 5.46 22.11
C GLU A 414 -0.95 4.32 21.44
N CYS A 415 0.29 4.59 21.01
CA CYS A 415 1.23 3.60 20.45
C CYS A 415 2.12 2.91 21.49
N LYS A 416 2.10 3.30 22.79
CA LYS A 416 2.88 2.64 23.86
C LYS A 416 2.43 1.19 24.12
N TYR A 417 1.24 0.80 23.67
CA TYR A 417 0.64 -0.54 23.77
C TYR A 417 0.62 -1.26 22.42
#